data_AF-A0A3P9BA51-F1
#
_entry.id   AF-A0A3P9BA51-F1
#
_cell.length_a   1.000
_cell.length_b   1.000
_cell.length_c   1.000
_cell.angle_alpha   90.00
_cell.angle_beta   90.00
_cell.angle_gamma   90.00
#
_symmetry.space_group_name_H-M   'P 1'
#
loop_
_entity.id
_entity.type
_entity.pdbx_description
1 polymer ?
#
loop_
_entity_poly.entity_id
_entity_poly.type
_entity_poly.pdbx_seq_one_letter_code
_entity_poly.pdbx_strand_id
1 'polypeptide(L)'
;MSVKAKRTISVKNESKKCAARFWRFVPHLLLCSSLVAYAALGALIFQHIEGNTPSAVQEEYHKFLCQMVETVQSLTGERSQNSVLEGVTEKMQNEFQPIWFQRPDRWDFFGSMFFCCTVFTTVGYGEIYPVTLPGKVACVFYAMVGIPLMLLVILDVGDFLAMVMSRAYIHAHTLSKNLFSRTWSPWKTEERDSSRQVLEDGTFVFSRDVVIREPLDIRQVLRSQADVRHKSIQLQNNKEIFEKILARENLLREGPLLRTLSCPELDRLQTPPRGYALWDFAGLGDEMETLNVPFVLILFIVFAYICFGGLILPIWEDDFKDFDPYYFCFITLTTIGFGDIIPKHPKFFMLTSLFIIVGMAIMSMAFKLSQTRIVSCYRQCLVCMSVGKMLTNSKCE
;
A
#
# COMPACT_ATOMS: atom_id res chain seq x y z
N MET A 1 7.58 -39.49 -44.08
CA MET A 1 8.36 -38.32 -43.58
C MET A 1 9.69 -38.81 -43.04
N SER A 2 10.81 -38.25 -43.52
CA SER A 2 12.18 -38.67 -43.13
C SER A 2 12.47 -38.36 -41.65
N VAL A 3 13.22 -39.23 -40.97
CA VAL A 3 13.68 -39.11 -39.57
C VAL A 3 14.32 -37.74 -39.29
N LYS A 4 14.97 -37.16 -40.30
CA LYS A 4 15.58 -35.82 -40.25
C LYS A 4 14.52 -34.72 -39.99
N ALA A 5 13.37 -34.78 -40.67
CA ALA A 5 12.28 -33.81 -40.48
C ALA A 5 11.64 -33.91 -39.08
N LYS A 6 11.50 -35.13 -38.54
CA LYS A 6 10.96 -35.36 -37.18
C LYS A 6 11.90 -34.80 -36.09
N ARG A 7 13.22 -34.91 -36.28
CA ARG A 7 14.23 -34.29 -35.41
C ARG A 7 14.21 -32.77 -35.47
N THR A 8 14.11 -32.18 -36.66
CA THR A 8 14.07 -30.72 -36.82
C THR A 8 12.81 -30.11 -36.19
N ILE A 9 11.65 -30.77 -36.30
CA ILE A 9 10.40 -30.36 -35.66
C ILE A 9 10.51 -30.46 -34.13
N SER A 10 11.12 -31.53 -33.60
CA SER A 10 11.35 -31.71 -32.15
C SER A 10 12.24 -30.61 -31.56
N VAL A 11 13.37 -30.29 -32.22
CA VAL A 11 14.28 -29.21 -31.79
C VAL A 11 13.62 -27.83 -31.86
N LYS A 12 12.80 -27.56 -32.89
CA LYS A 12 12.03 -26.30 -32.98
C LYS A 12 10.97 -26.19 -31.88
N ASN A 13 10.33 -27.29 -31.49
CA ASN A 13 9.37 -27.32 -30.39
C ASN A 13 10.02 -27.15 -29.01
N GLU A 14 11.17 -27.79 -28.76
CA GLU A 14 11.92 -27.60 -27.51
C GLU A 14 12.50 -26.18 -27.39
N SER A 15 12.98 -25.59 -28.50
CA SER A 15 13.42 -24.19 -28.54
C SER A 15 12.26 -23.21 -28.26
N LYS A 16 11.06 -23.45 -28.82
CA LYS A 16 9.86 -22.65 -28.53
C LYS A 16 9.39 -22.78 -27.07
N LYS A 17 9.45 -23.98 -26.48
CA LYS A 17 9.15 -24.21 -25.06
C LYS A 17 10.16 -23.50 -24.15
N CYS A 18 11.45 -23.55 -24.50
CA CYS A 18 12.50 -22.86 -23.76
C CYS A 18 12.35 -21.34 -23.85
N ALA A 19 12.05 -20.80 -25.04
CA ALA A 19 11.74 -19.39 -25.23
C ALA A 19 10.47 -18.96 -24.47
N ALA A 20 9.41 -19.76 -24.47
CA ALA A 20 8.19 -19.47 -23.70
C ALA A 20 8.44 -19.47 -22.18
N ARG A 21 9.29 -20.38 -21.70
CA ARG A 21 9.71 -20.43 -20.29
C ARG A 21 10.58 -19.23 -19.91
N PHE A 22 11.49 -18.81 -20.79
CA PHE A 22 12.30 -17.60 -20.62
C PHE A 22 11.44 -16.33 -20.57
N TRP A 23 10.49 -16.17 -21.50
CA TRP A 23 9.57 -15.03 -21.54
C TRP A 23 8.66 -14.92 -20.30
N ARG A 24 8.48 -16.01 -19.53
CA ARG A 24 7.77 -15.98 -18.25
C ARG A 24 8.60 -15.36 -17.11
N PHE A 25 9.94 -15.43 -17.17
CA PHE A 25 10.83 -14.85 -16.16
C PHE A 25 11.23 -13.39 -16.46
N VAL A 26 11.22 -12.99 -17.73
CA VAL A 26 11.52 -11.61 -18.17
C VAL A 26 10.79 -10.52 -17.37
N PRO A 27 9.46 -10.58 -17.11
CA PRO A 27 8.79 -9.53 -16.34
C PRO A 27 9.22 -9.50 -14.86
N HIS A 28 9.64 -10.62 -14.27
CA HIS A 28 10.16 -10.63 -12.90
C HIS A 28 11.57 -10.02 -12.86
N LEU A 29 12.43 -10.39 -13.81
CA LEU A 29 13.78 -9.85 -13.93
C LEU A 29 13.77 -8.33 -14.18
N LEU A 30 12.85 -7.85 -15.03
CA LEU A 30 12.72 -6.43 -15.36
C LEU A 30 12.25 -5.62 -14.14
N LEU A 31 11.32 -6.15 -13.34
CA LEU A 31 10.89 -5.51 -12.09
C LEU A 31 12.05 -5.44 -11.09
N CYS A 32 12.78 -6.54 -10.86
CA CYS A 32 13.95 -6.53 -9.98
C CYS A 32 15.04 -5.56 -10.46
N SER A 33 15.32 -5.53 -11.77
CA SER A 33 16.28 -4.58 -12.35
C SER A 33 15.85 -3.13 -12.17
N SER A 34 14.55 -2.83 -12.28
CA SER A 34 14.04 -1.47 -12.03
C SER A 34 14.22 -1.02 -10.59
N LEU A 35 14.08 -1.95 -9.62
CA LEU A 35 14.33 -1.67 -8.21
C LEU A 35 15.80 -1.36 -7.93
N VAL A 36 16.73 -2.12 -8.53
CA VAL A 36 18.18 -1.87 -8.41
C VAL A 36 18.53 -0.51 -9.01
N ALA A 37 17.96 -0.15 -10.17
CA ALA A 37 18.17 1.16 -10.78
C ALA A 37 17.62 2.31 -9.90
N TYR A 38 16.45 2.13 -9.28
CA TYR A 38 15.89 3.09 -8.33
C TYR A 38 16.79 3.28 -7.10
N ALA A 39 17.34 2.19 -6.56
CA ALA A 39 18.29 2.24 -5.46
C ALA A 39 19.60 2.97 -5.84
N ALA A 40 20.13 2.72 -7.05
CA ALA A 40 21.31 3.42 -7.55
C ALA A 40 21.06 4.93 -7.74
N LEU A 41 19.88 5.31 -8.26
CA LEU A 41 19.46 6.71 -8.35
C LEU A 41 19.38 7.37 -6.97
N GLY A 42 18.77 6.69 -5.99
CA GLY A 42 18.70 7.15 -4.60
C GLY A 42 20.09 7.33 -3.99
N ALA A 43 21.00 6.39 -4.23
CA ALA A 43 22.39 6.49 -3.77
C ALA A 43 23.09 7.74 -4.31
N LEU A 44 22.92 8.07 -5.60
CA LEU A 44 23.49 9.29 -6.20
C LEU A 44 22.89 10.56 -5.60
N ILE A 45 21.57 10.58 -5.37
CA ILE A 45 20.88 11.72 -4.78
C ILE A 45 21.40 11.99 -3.36
N PHE A 46 21.40 10.97 -2.49
CA PHE A 46 21.86 11.13 -1.11
C PHE A 46 23.37 11.37 -1.01
N GLN A 47 24.18 10.75 -1.87
CA GLN A 47 25.61 11.05 -1.94
C GLN A 47 25.85 12.52 -2.32
N HIS A 48 25.05 13.09 -3.22
CA HIS A 48 25.22 14.48 -3.63
C HIS A 48 24.70 15.47 -2.57
N ILE A 49 23.57 15.16 -1.92
CA ILE A 49 22.97 16.02 -0.90
C ILE A 49 23.76 15.95 0.41
N GLU A 50 23.96 14.76 0.96
CA GLU A 50 24.58 14.56 2.28
C GLU A 50 26.11 14.43 2.19
N GLY A 51 26.62 13.79 1.13
CA GLY A 51 28.05 13.52 0.97
C GLY A 51 28.89 14.75 0.64
N ASN A 52 28.26 15.87 0.27
CA ASN A 52 28.95 17.13 -0.01
C ASN A 52 28.92 18.10 1.18
N THR A 53 28.40 17.65 2.34
CA THR A 53 28.49 18.41 3.59
C THR A 53 29.97 18.58 3.93
N PRO A 54 30.48 19.83 4.02
CA PRO A 54 31.91 20.07 4.12
C PRO A 54 32.47 19.44 5.39
N SER A 55 33.74 19.01 5.31
CA SER A 55 34.57 18.45 6.38
C SER A 55 34.64 19.28 7.67
N ALA A 56 33.96 20.43 7.74
CA ALA A 56 33.81 21.29 8.90
C ALA A 56 33.18 20.55 10.10
N VAL A 57 32.17 19.67 9.90
CA VAL A 57 31.60 18.87 11.01
C VAL A 57 32.60 17.82 11.51
N GLN A 58 33.38 17.25 10.60
CA GLN A 58 34.48 16.33 10.94
C GLN A 58 35.59 17.07 11.70
N GLU A 59 35.88 18.33 11.32
CA GLU A 59 36.85 19.19 11.99
C GLU A 59 36.36 19.66 13.36
N GLU A 60 35.07 19.95 13.52
CA GLU A 60 34.44 20.28 14.81
C GLU A 60 34.42 19.07 15.76
N TYR A 61 34.12 17.88 15.23
CA TYR A 61 34.22 16.61 15.95
C TYR A 61 35.67 16.29 16.36
N HIS A 62 36.63 16.46 15.45
CA HIS A 62 38.06 16.31 15.78
C HIS A 62 38.51 17.34 16.82
N LYS A 63 38.03 18.59 16.73
CA LYS A 63 38.36 19.66 17.68
C LYS A 63 37.78 19.40 19.07
N PHE A 64 36.56 18.86 19.15
CA PHE A 64 35.94 18.39 20.38
C PHE A 64 36.72 17.22 21.01
N LEU A 65 37.12 16.23 20.19
CA LEU A 65 37.96 15.13 20.64
C LEU A 65 39.34 15.63 21.12
N CYS A 66 39.95 16.57 20.39
CA CYS A 66 41.20 17.21 20.81
C CYS A 66 41.04 17.93 22.14
N GLN A 67 39.97 18.69 22.36
CA GLN A 67 39.70 19.37 23.63
C GLN A 67 39.49 18.39 24.80
N MET A 68 38.79 17.26 24.57
CA MET A 68 38.68 16.20 25.58
C MET A 68 40.05 15.60 25.93
N VAL A 69 40.86 15.31 24.91
CA VAL A 69 42.20 14.74 25.06
C VAL A 69 43.15 15.72 25.78
N GLU A 70 43.07 17.01 25.46
CA GLU A 70 43.87 18.07 26.06
C GLU A 70 43.50 18.31 27.53
N THR A 71 42.21 18.24 27.85
CA THR A 71 41.72 18.31 29.23
C THR A 71 42.24 17.13 30.06
N VAL A 72 42.22 15.91 29.48
CA VAL A 72 42.76 14.69 30.12
C VAL A 72 44.30 14.73 30.25
N GLN A 73 45.01 15.34 29.29
CA GLN A 73 46.47 15.50 29.35
C GLN A 73 46.95 16.55 30.34
N SER A 74 46.21 17.64 30.53
CA SER A 74 46.56 18.64 31.53
C SER A 74 46.61 18.05 32.95
N LEU A 75 45.87 16.94 33.18
CA LEU A 75 45.84 16.18 34.43
C LEU A 75 46.87 15.04 34.49
N THR A 76 47.53 14.69 33.38
CA THR A 76 48.36 13.49 33.23
C THR A 76 49.77 13.83 32.71
N GLY A 77 50.34 14.94 33.16
CA GLY A 77 51.68 15.38 32.75
C GLY A 77 52.75 14.36 33.15
N GLU A 78 53.09 13.44 32.23
CA GLU A 78 54.43 12.84 32.00
C GLU A 78 54.45 11.64 31.02
N ARG A 79 53.33 11.21 30.41
CA ARG A 79 53.34 10.09 29.44
C ARG A 79 52.85 10.48 28.04
N SER A 80 53.56 9.98 27.00
CA SER A 80 53.36 10.28 25.58
C SER A 80 51.89 10.19 25.13
N GLN A 81 51.35 11.34 24.77
CA GLN A 81 49.97 11.65 24.38
C GLN A 81 49.41 10.75 23.26
N ASN A 82 50.24 10.27 22.34
CA ASN A 82 49.81 9.36 21.27
C ASN A 82 49.58 7.92 21.76
N SER A 83 50.40 7.44 22.71
CA SER A 83 50.24 6.09 23.28
C SER A 83 49.01 5.95 24.18
N VAL A 84 48.58 7.06 24.79
CA VAL A 84 47.36 7.12 25.61
C VAL A 84 46.12 7.10 24.72
N LEU A 85 46.12 7.85 23.61
CA LEU A 85 45.00 7.85 22.67
C LEU A 85 44.82 6.46 22.03
N GLU A 86 45.91 5.86 21.57
CA GLU A 86 45.89 4.52 20.96
C GLU A 86 45.42 3.46 21.96
N GLY A 87 45.87 3.54 23.22
CA GLY A 87 45.39 2.66 24.30
C GLY A 87 43.94 2.91 24.74
N VAL A 88 43.44 4.16 24.69
CA VAL A 88 42.04 4.49 24.97
C VAL A 88 41.15 4.01 23.82
N THR A 89 41.55 4.17 22.58
CA THR A 89 40.84 3.65 21.41
C THR A 89 40.80 2.12 21.45
N GLU A 90 41.93 1.47 21.74
CA GLU A 90 41.99 0.01 21.88
C GLU A 90 41.09 -0.50 23.02
N LYS A 91 41.05 0.19 24.17
CA LYS A 91 40.12 -0.12 25.27
C LYS A 91 38.67 0.17 24.94
N MET A 92 38.37 1.27 24.25
CA MET A 92 37.03 1.55 23.74
C MET A 92 36.60 0.55 22.67
N GLN A 93 37.51 -0.14 22.00
CA GLN A 93 37.14 -1.15 21.01
C GLN A 93 36.98 -2.54 21.64
N ASN A 94 37.80 -2.85 22.66
CA ASN A 94 37.86 -4.18 23.28
C ASN A 94 37.02 -4.33 24.55
N GLU A 95 36.84 -3.27 25.34
CA GLU A 95 36.11 -3.30 26.62
C GLU A 95 34.71 -2.66 26.53
N PHE A 96 34.39 -1.99 25.42
CA PHE A 96 33.12 -1.29 25.27
C PHE A 96 31.93 -2.23 25.33
N GLN A 97 31.09 -2.00 26.33
CA GLN A 97 29.84 -2.71 26.51
C GLN A 97 28.70 -1.90 25.91
N PRO A 98 27.91 -2.46 24.97
CA PRO A 98 26.72 -1.80 24.43
C PRO A 98 25.72 -1.35 25.51
N ILE A 99 25.81 -1.93 26.70
CA ILE A 99 24.97 -1.59 27.86
C ILE A 99 25.23 -0.19 28.43
N TRP A 100 26.40 0.41 28.18
CA TRP A 100 26.74 1.74 28.70
C TRP A 100 26.04 2.89 27.98
N PHE A 101 25.59 2.67 26.75
CA PHE A 101 24.74 3.63 26.04
C PHE A 101 23.25 3.46 26.33
N GLN A 102 22.86 2.42 27.07
CA GLN A 102 21.48 2.29 27.51
C GLN A 102 21.21 3.27 28.64
N ARG A 103 20.16 4.07 28.47
CA ARG A 103 19.56 4.89 29.52
C ARG A 103 18.60 4.02 30.34
N PRO A 104 19.01 3.46 31.50
CA PRO A 104 18.19 2.52 32.26
C PRO A 104 16.93 3.19 32.81
N ASP A 105 16.99 4.51 32.98
CA ASP A 105 15.89 5.41 33.32
C ASP A 105 14.72 5.35 32.32
N ARG A 106 14.96 4.92 31.07
CA ARG A 106 13.90 4.77 30.06
C ARG A 106 13.18 3.42 30.10
N TRP A 107 13.65 2.45 30.88
CA TRP A 107 12.94 1.18 31.11
C TRP A 107 11.89 1.30 32.22
N ASP A 108 11.02 2.30 32.11
CA ASP A 108 9.80 2.38 32.92
C ASP A 108 8.65 1.60 32.23
N PHE A 109 7.49 1.53 32.87
CA PHE A 109 6.35 0.81 32.30
C PHE A 109 5.90 1.40 30.95
N PHE A 110 5.84 2.72 30.84
CA PHE A 110 5.41 3.41 29.63
C PHE A 110 6.44 3.33 28.50
N GLY A 111 7.73 3.42 28.81
CA GLY A 111 8.82 3.21 27.86
C GLY A 111 8.90 1.76 27.39
N SER A 112 8.68 0.79 28.28
CA SER A 112 8.55 -0.63 27.91
C SER A 112 7.34 -0.88 27.00
N MET A 113 6.22 -0.21 27.27
CA MET A 113 5.02 -0.29 26.43
C MET A 113 5.27 0.34 25.05
N PHE A 114 5.93 1.49 24.99
CA PHE A 114 6.34 2.12 23.74
C PHE A 114 7.27 1.20 22.93
N PHE A 115 8.27 0.60 23.58
CA PHE A 115 9.12 -0.44 22.96
C PHE A 115 8.28 -1.59 22.39
N CYS A 116 7.37 -2.16 23.18
CA CYS A 116 6.44 -3.19 22.75
C CYS A 116 5.63 -2.76 21.50
N CYS A 117 5.07 -1.55 21.51
CA CYS A 117 4.39 -0.96 20.36
C CYS A 117 5.30 -0.92 19.13
N THR A 118 6.53 -0.42 19.25
CA THR A 118 7.46 -0.35 18.11
C THR A 118 7.82 -1.72 17.54
N VAL A 119 7.82 -2.77 18.37
CA VAL A 119 8.11 -4.15 17.95
C VAL A 119 6.95 -4.75 17.16
N PHE A 120 5.73 -4.74 17.70
CA PHE A 120 4.59 -5.34 16.98
C PHE A 120 4.12 -4.50 15.79
N THR A 121 4.34 -3.18 15.80
CA THR A 121 4.09 -2.29 14.65
C THR A 121 5.19 -2.36 13.58
N THR A 122 6.29 -3.06 13.85
CA THR A 122 7.46 -3.17 12.96
C THR A 122 8.11 -1.84 12.57
N VAL A 123 7.90 -0.78 13.37
CA VAL A 123 8.57 0.52 13.16
C VAL A 123 10.02 0.44 13.62
N GLY A 124 10.25 -0.05 14.86
CA GLY A 124 11.58 -0.41 15.33
C GLY A 124 12.65 0.70 15.38
N TYR A 125 12.38 1.86 16.01
CA TYR A 125 13.34 2.99 16.12
C TYR A 125 14.73 2.63 16.67
N GLY A 126 14.86 1.57 17.46
CA GLY A 126 16.17 1.12 17.93
C GLY A 126 16.80 1.96 19.05
N GLU A 127 16.10 2.96 19.62
CA GLU A 127 16.61 3.68 20.81
C GLU A 127 16.60 2.80 22.06
N ILE A 128 15.50 2.06 22.28
CA ILE A 128 15.33 1.11 23.39
C ILE A 128 15.27 -0.30 22.80
N TYR A 129 16.19 -1.17 23.20
CA TYR A 129 16.25 -2.56 22.73
C TYR A 129 16.82 -3.49 23.79
N PRO A 130 16.42 -4.78 23.80
CA PRO A 130 16.94 -5.73 24.78
C PRO A 130 18.40 -6.11 24.46
N VAL A 131 19.30 -5.84 25.39
CA VAL A 131 20.71 -6.25 25.30
C VAL A 131 20.97 -7.62 25.93
N THR A 132 20.17 -7.99 26.94
CA THR A 132 20.31 -9.25 27.66
C THR A 132 19.87 -10.43 26.79
N LEU A 133 20.55 -11.57 26.93
CA LEU A 133 20.14 -12.81 26.27
C LEU A 133 18.65 -13.17 26.55
N PRO A 134 18.17 -13.19 27.81
CA PRO A 134 16.76 -13.45 28.07
C PRO A 134 15.81 -12.41 27.44
N GLY A 135 16.18 -11.13 27.43
CA GLY A 135 15.39 -10.07 26.80
C GLY A 135 15.29 -10.24 25.28
N LYS A 136 16.39 -10.61 24.61
CA LYS A 136 16.39 -10.89 23.17
C LYS A 136 15.51 -12.09 22.83
N VAL A 137 15.61 -13.17 23.60
CA VAL A 137 14.76 -14.37 23.43
C VAL A 137 13.28 -14.02 23.64
N ALA A 138 12.95 -13.27 24.71
CA ALA A 138 11.59 -12.82 24.97
C ALA A 138 11.04 -11.94 23.82
N CYS A 139 11.87 -11.02 23.29
CA CYS A 139 11.50 -10.16 22.17
C CYS A 139 11.17 -10.95 20.90
N VAL A 140 11.89 -12.04 20.60
CA VAL A 140 11.60 -12.90 19.45
C VAL A 140 10.21 -13.52 19.55
N PHE A 141 9.89 -14.15 20.69
CA PHE A 141 8.56 -14.73 20.91
C PHE A 141 7.46 -13.68 20.92
N TYR A 142 7.73 -12.51 21.52
CA TYR A 142 6.80 -11.38 21.52
C TYR A 142 6.49 -10.89 20.10
N ALA A 143 7.51 -10.70 19.25
CA ALA A 143 7.33 -10.26 17.87
C ALA A 143 6.57 -11.30 17.02
N MET A 144 6.83 -12.59 17.22
CA MET A 144 6.14 -13.68 16.50
C MET A 144 4.62 -13.64 16.68
N VAL A 145 4.15 -13.29 17.88
CA VAL A 145 2.70 -13.19 18.17
C VAL A 145 2.18 -11.78 17.89
N GLY A 146 2.96 -10.76 18.22
CA GLY A 146 2.58 -9.36 18.09
C GLY A 146 2.40 -8.91 16.65
N ILE A 147 3.31 -9.28 15.72
CA ILE A 147 3.24 -8.82 14.33
C ILE A 147 1.98 -9.36 13.63
N PRO A 148 1.62 -10.66 13.69
CA PRO A 148 0.36 -11.14 13.13
C PRO A 148 -0.88 -10.47 13.76
N LEU A 149 -0.87 -10.25 15.07
CA LEU A 149 -1.95 -9.57 15.77
C LEU A 149 -2.10 -8.11 15.28
N MET A 150 -0.99 -7.39 15.11
CA MET A 150 -1.00 -6.04 14.58
C MET A 150 -1.53 -6.00 13.14
N LEU A 151 -1.18 -6.97 12.29
CA LEU A 151 -1.72 -7.05 10.93
C LEU A 151 -3.24 -7.23 10.94
N LEU A 152 -3.79 -8.04 11.85
CA LEU A 152 -5.25 -8.17 12.02
C LEU A 152 -5.89 -6.85 12.45
N VAL A 153 -5.28 -6.13 13.39
CA VAL A 153 -5.76 -4.80 13.82
C VAL A 153 -5.73 -3.80 12.67
N ILE A 154 -4.67 -3.81 11.86
CA ILE A 154 -4.57 -2.93 10.68
C ILE A 154 -5.67 -3.23 9.67
N LEU A 155 -6.03 -4.51 9.47
CA LEU A 155 -7.13 -4.90 8.57
C LEU A 155 -8.48 -4.42 9.12
N ASP A 156 -8.78 -4.68 10.39
CA ASP A 156 -10.02 -4.27 11.04
C ASP A 156 -10.21 -2.74 11.06
N VAL A 157 -9.17 -2.02 11.50
CA VAL A 157 -9.17 -0.56 11.48
C VAL A 157 -9.21 -0.02 10.04
N GLY A 158 -8.57 -0.71 9.09
CA GLY A 158 -8.57 -0.39 7.68
C GLY A 158 -9.96 -0.48 7.04
N ASP A 159 -10.73 -1.52 7.36
CA ASP A 159 -12.12 -1.68 6.91
C ASP A 159 -13.01 -0.59 7.50
N PHE A 160 -12.90 -0.37 8.82
CA PHE A 160 -13.65 0.71 9.49
C PHE A 160 -13.37 2.07 8.83
N LEU A 161 -12.09 2.35 8.54
CA LEU A 161 -11.67 3.57 7.86
C LEU A 161 -12.24 3.62 6.42
N ALA A 162 -12.16 2.54 5.66
CA ALA A 162 -12.70 2.46 4.31
C ALA A 162 -14.21 2.73 4.28
N MET A 163 -14.96 2.19 5.25
CA MET A 163 -16.40 2.43 5.42
C MET A 163 -16.70 3.92 5.64
N VAL A 164 -15.98 4.54 6.58
CA VAL A 164 -16.14 5.96 6.94
C VAL A 164 -15.79 6.83 5.74
N MET A 165 -14.68 6.53 5.05
CA MET A 165 -14.24 7.29 3.88
C MET A 165 -15.20 7.17 2.71
N SER A 166 -15.75 5.98 2.45
CA SER A 166 -16.75 5.77 1.41
C SER A 166 -18.01 6.60 1.67
N ARG A 167 -18.53 6.57 2.91
CA ARG A 167 -19.69 7.38 3.32
C ARG A 167 -19.39 8.88 3.22
N ALA A 168 -18.23 9.31 3.71
CA ALA A 168 -17.80 10.71 3.65
C ALA A 168 -17.65 11.19 2.20
N TYR A 169 -17.07 10.37 1.32
CA TYR A 169 -16.90 10.68 -0.10
C TYR A 169 -18.26 10.84 -0.81
N ILE A 170 -19.19 9.89 -0.61
CA ILE A 170 -20.54 9.96 -1.19
C ILE A 170 -21.28 11.19 -0.67
N HIS A 171 -21.16 11.48 0.63
CA HIS A 171 -21.79 12.65 1.24
C HIS A 171 -21.22 13.95 0.68
N ALA A 172 -19.90 14.10 0.65
CA ALA A 172 -19.21 15.26 0.10
C ALA A 172 -19.54 15.47 -1.39
N HIS A 173 -19.58 14.40 -2.18
CA HIS A 173 -19.97 14.45 -3.59
C HIS A 173 -21.42 14.91 -3.77
N THR A 174 -22.34 14.41 -2.94
CA THR A 174 -23.77 14.79 -2.96
C THR A 174 -23.96 16.25 -2.55
N LEU A 175 -23.25 16.70 -1.50
CA LEU A 175 -23.24 18.10 -1.07
C LEU A 175 -22.66 19.02 -2.14
N SER A 176 -21.54 18.64 -2.75
CA SER A 176 -20.90 19.39 -3.83
C SER A 176 -21.86 19.55 -5.02
N LYS A 177 -22.57 18.49 -5.41
CA LYS A 177 -23.58 18.55 -6.47
C LYS A 177 -24.76 19.48 -6.13
N ASN A 178 -25.21 19.48 -4.87
CA ASN A 178 -26.29 20.36 -4.40
C ASN A 178 -25.86 21.82 -4.24
N LEU A 179 -24.59 22.08 -3.93
CA LEU A 179 -24.00 23.41 -3.89
C LEU A 179 -23.80 23.95 -5.31
N PHE A 180 -23.25 23.13 -6.22
CA PHE A 180 -22.99 23.53 -7.61
C PHE A 180 -24.27 23.76 -8.41
N SER A 181 -25.34 23.00 -8.14
CA SER A 181 -26.67 23.24 -8.73
C SER A 181 -27.37 24.49 -8.20
N ARG A 182 -27.00 24.99 -7.01
CA ARG A 182 -27.51 26.26 -6.47
C ARG A 182 -26.78 27.49 -7.00
N THR A 183 -25.50 27.37 -7.36
CA THR A 183 -24.71 28.45 -7.99
C THR A 183 -24.91 28.56 -9.50
N TRP A 184 -25.57 27.60 -10.15
CA TRP A 184 -25.90 27.64 -11.58
C TRP A 184 -27.41 27.49 -11.82
N SER A 185 -28.15 28.55 -11.48
CA SER A 185 -29.33 28.96 -12.25
C SER A 185 -29.21 30.47 -12.43
N PRO A 186 -29.05 30.98 -13.66
CA PRO A 186 -30.23 31.18 -14.51
C PRO A 186 -29.95 31.03 -16.01
N TRP A 187 -30.77 30.27 -16.73
CA TRP A 187 -31.35 30.74 -18.00
C TRP A 187 -32.56 29.86 -18.32
N LYS A 188 -33.70 30.42 -17.98
CA LYS A 188 -35.03 29.94 -18.34
C LYS A 188 -35.27 30.52 -19.73
N THR A 189 -35.15 29.71 -20.77
CA THR A 189 -35.64 30.12 -22.10
C THR A 189 -37.06 29.59 -22.24
N GLU A 190 -37.96 30.54 -22.06
CA GLU A 190 -39.34 30.56 -22.52
C GLU A 190 -39.44 30.02 -23.95
N GLU A 191 -40.10 28.87 -24.15
CA GLU A 191 -40.52 28.45 -25.49
C GLU A 191 -42.04 28.48 -25.59
N ARG A 192 -42.44 29.34 -26.51
CA ARG A 192 -43.77 29.87 -26.77
C ARG A 192 -44.44 28.95 -27.77
N ASP A 193 -45.68 28.63 -27.44
CA ASP A 193 -46.71 28.00 -28.26
C ASP A 193 -46.66 28.49 -29.72
N SER A 194 -46.48 27.59 -30.69
CA SER A 194 -46.72 27.83 -32.13
C SER A 194 -46.82 26.53 -32.93
N SER A 195 -48.07 26.10 -33.12
CA SER A 195 -48.61 25.64 -34.41
C SER A 195 -48.02 24.39 -35.08
N ARG A 196 -48.80 23.30 -34.94
CA ARG A 196 -48.92 22.21 -35.93
C ARG A 196 -49.01 22.76 -37.36
N GLN A 197 -48.10 22.35 -38.24
CA GLN A 197 -48.37 22.25 -39.68
C GLN A 197 -47.82 20.93 -40.23
N VAL A 198 -48.75 20.12 -40.70
CA VAL A 198 -48.54 18.97 -41.59
C VAL A 198 -48.35 19.54 -42.99
N LEU A 199 -47.31 19.12 -43.71
CA LEU A 199 -47.41 18.98 -45.16
C LEU A 199 -46.46 17.89 -45.68
N GLU A 200 -46.95 17.25 -46.74
CA GLU A 200 -46.47 16.07 -47.43
C GLU A 200 -45.13 16.29 -48.15
N ASP A 201 -44.49 15.17 -48.51
CA ASP A 201 -43.25 15.07 -49.30
C ASP A 201 -41.93 15.27 -48.54
N GLY A 202 -41.71 14.40 -47.56
CA GLY A 202 -40.74 13.32 -47.74
C GLY A 202 -39.24 13.64 -47.90
N THR A 203 -38.72 14.87 -47.75
CA THR A 203 -37.26 15.10 -47.65
C THR A 203 -36.89 16.40 -46.92
N PHE A 204 -36.18 16.31 -45.79
CA PHE A 204 -35.24 17.35 -45.32
C PHE A 204 -34.01 16.74 -44.63
N VAL A 205 -32.86 17.34 -44.94
CA VAL A 205 -31.50 17.03 -44.50
C VAL A 205 -31.30 17.43 -43.03
N PHE A 206 -30.70 16.55 -42.22
CA PHE A 206 -30.28 16.88 -40.86
C PHE A 206 -28.75 16.88 -40.74
N SER A 207 -28.19 18.08 -40.49
CA SER A 207 -26.86 18.21 -39.90
C SER A 207 -26.95 17.97 -38.40
N ARG A 208 -26.14 17.01 -37.95
CA ARG A 208 -25.62 16.75 -36.59
C ARG A 208 -26.29 17.53 -35.44
N ASP A 209 -27.13 16.82 -34.70
CA ASP A 209 -27.20 16.89 -33.24
C ASP A 209 -27.42 15.48 -32.69
N VAL A 210 -26.56 15.08 -31.75
CA VAL A 210 -26.61 13.76 -31.10
C VAL A 210 -27.72 13.78 -30.06
N VAL A 211 -28.90 13.33 -30.47
CA VAL A 211 -30.02 13.04 -29.59
C VAL A 211 -29.82 11.66 -28.96
N ILE A 212 -29.66 11.63 -27.63
CA ILE A 212 -29.76 10.43 -26.81
C ILE A 212 -31.19 9.91 -26.95
N ARG A 213 -31.39 8.84 -27.73
CA ARG A 213 -32.66 8.11 -27.76
C ARG A 213 -32.81 7.34 -26.44
N GLU A 214 -33.99 7.42 -25.84
CA GLU A 214 -34.41 6.48 -24.80
C GLU A 214 -34.14 5.04 -25.26
N PRO A 215 -33.68 4.14 -24.36
CA PRO A 215 -33.37 2.79 -24.76
C PRO A 215 -34.65 2.10 -25.22
N LEU A 216 -34.70 1.71 -26.50
CA LEU A 216 -35.77 0.88 -27.02
C LEU A 216 -35.90 -0.40 -26.16
N ASP A 217 -37.13 -0.72 -25.76
CA ASP A 217 -37.44 -1.96 -25.06
C ASP A 217 -36.97 -3.15 -25.91
N ILE A 218 -36.14 -4.00 -25.30
CA ILE A 218 -35.56 -5.21 -25.90
C ILE A 218 -36.64 -6.11 -26.50
N ARG A 219 -37.87 -6.08 -25.97
CA ARG A 219 -39.01 -6.83 -26.52
C ARG A 219 -39.42 -6.39 -27.92
N GLN A 220 -39.27 -5.11 -28.25
CA GLN A 220 -39.71 -4.55 -29.53
C GLN A 220 -38.71 -4.88 -30.65
N VAL A 221 -37.41 -4.91 -30.33
CA VAL A 221 -36.35 -5.35 -31.26
C VAL A 221 -36.43 -6.86 -31.51
N LEU A 222 -36.67 -7.66 -30.46
CA LEU A 222 -36.82 -9.12 -30.56
C LEU A 222 -38.01 -9.57 -31.42
N ARG A 223 -39.08 -8.76 -31.54
CA ARG A 223 -40.22 -9.07 -32.41
C ARG A 223 -39.96 -8.79 -33.90
N SER A 224 -39.04 -7.87 -34.21
CA SER A 224 -38.79 -7.43 -35.59
C SER A 224 -37.84 -8.34 -36.38
N GLN A 225 -37.10 -9.23 -35.70
CA GLN A 225 -36.00 -9.98 -36.30
C GLN A 225 -36.14 -11.47 -35.98
N ALA A 226 -36.75 -12.25 -36.89
CA ALA A 226 -36.95 -13.69 -36.73
C ALA A 226 -35.61 -14.46 -36.59
N ASP A 227 -34.54 -13.95 -37.21
CA ASP A 227 -33.21 -14.58 -37.21
C ASP A 227 -32.45 -14.35 -35.89
N VAL A 228 -32.72 -13.24 -35.20
CA VAL A 228 -32.14 -12.93 -33.88
C VAL A 228 -32.76 -13.82 -32.80
N ARG A 229 -34.02 -14.24 -32.95
CA ARG A 229 -34.71 -15.14 -32.00
C ARG A 229 -34.06 -16.52 -31.94
N HIS A 230 -33.60 -17.06 -33.07
CA HIS A 230 -32.93 -18.37 -33.10
C HIS A 230 -31.55 -18.32 -32.43
N LYS A 231 -30.78 -17.25 -32.71
CA LYS A 231 -29.49 -17.01 -32.04
C LYS A 231 -29.64 -16.67 -30.56
N SER A 232 -30.70 -15.96 -30.15
CA SER A 232 -30.94 -15.64 -28.73
C SER A 232 -31.33 -16.88 -27.93
N ILE A 233 -32.16 -17.77 -28.49
CA ILE A 233 -32.51 -19.04 -27.83
C ILE A 233 -31.27 -19.93 -27.70
N GLN A 234 -30.40 -19.97 -28.71
CA GLN A 234 -29.14 -20.73 -28.64
C GLN A 234 -28.16 -20.13 -27.62
N LEU A 235 -28.04 -18.80 -27.55
CA LEU A 235 -27.23 -18.13 -26.52
C LEU A 235 -27.80 -18.31 -25.11
N GLN A 236 -29.13 -18.34 -24.98
CA GLN A 236 -29.81 -18.51 -23.70
C GLN A 236 -29.68 -19.95 -23.18
N ASN A 237 -29.78 -20.95 -24.07
CA ASN A 237 -29.43 -22.34 -23.74
C ASN A 237 -27.94 -22.48 -23.37
N ASN A 238 -27.03 -21.83 -24.10
CA ASN A 238 -25.61 -21.86 -23.76
C ASN A 238 -25.31 -21.18 -22.43
N LYS A 239 -26.01 -20.09 -22.10
CA LYS A 239 -25.95 -19.42 -20.79
C LYS A 239 -26.44 -20.33 -19.68
N GLU A 240 -27.58 -21.00 -19.85
CA GLU A 240 -28.08 -21.96 -18.85
C GLU A 240 -27.14 -23.15 -18.65
N ILE A 241 -26.52 -23.66 -19.71
CA ILE A 241 -25.51 -24.72 -19.62
C ILE A 241 -24.28 -24.21 -18.86
N PHE A 242 -23.80 -23.00 -19.17
CA PHE A 242 -22.66 -22.42 -18.47
C PHE A 242 -22.97 -22.14 -17.00
N GLU A 243 -24.16 -21.64 -16.67
CA GLU A 243 -24.55 -21.44 -15.27
C GLU A 243 -24.76 -22.76 -14.52
N LYS A 244 -25.24 -23.82 -15.18
CA LYS A 244 -25.27 -25.17 -14.58
C LYS A 244 -23.87 -25.75 -14.37
N ILE A 245 -22.92 -25.46 -15.26
CA ILE A 245 -21.51 -25.86 -15.09
C ILE A 245 -20.86 -25.04 -13.97
N LEU A 246 -21.08 -23.72 -13.93
CA LEU A 246 -20.57 -22.83 -12.90
C LEU A 246 -21.15 -23.17 -11.52
N ALA A 247 -22.44 -23.52 -11.45
CA ALA A 247 -23.10 -23.99 -10.23
C ALA A 247 -22.55 -25.36 -9.80
N ARG A 248 -22.28 -26.27 -10.75
CA ARG A 248 -21.64 -27.58 -10.46
C ARG A 248 -20.18 -27.43 -10.01
N GLU A 249 -19.46 -26.47 -10.57
CA GLU A 249 -18.05 -26.20 -10.25
C GLU A 249 -17.92 -25.40 -8.95
N ASN A 250 -18.82 -24.46 -8.66
CA ASN A 250 -18.92 -23.80 -7.36
C ASN A 250 -19.34 -24.78 -6.24
N LEU A 251 -20.26 -25.72 -6.51
CA LEU A 251 -20.57 -26.82 -5.59
C LEU A 251 -19.40 -27.80 -5.37
N LEU A 252 -18.46 -27.88 -6.31
CA LEU A 252 -17.22 -28.67 -6.19
C LEU A 252 -16.08 -27.88 -5.51
N ARG A 253 -16.18 -26.55 -5.43
CA ARG A 253 -15.12 -25.67 -4.91
C ARG A 253 -15.36 -25.19 -3.48
N GLU A 254 -16.58 -25.33 -2.96
CA GLU A 254 -16.87 -25.21 -1.53
C GLU A 254 -16.93 -26.59 -0.86
N GLY A 255 -15.75 -27.16 -0.64
CA GLY A 255 -15.56 -28.23 0.32
C GLY A 255 -14.42 -27.87 1.27
N PRO A 256 -14.69 -27.56 2.55
CA PRO A 256 -13.65 -27.66 3.57
C PRO A 256 -13.30 -29.15 3.74
N LEU A 257 -12.04 -29.41 4.12
CA LEU A 257 -11.52 -30.75 4.45
C LEU A 257 -12.54 -31.54 5.29
N LEU A 258 -12.86 -32.75 4.82
CA LEU A 258 -13.79 -33.71 5.45
C LEU A 258 -13.49 -33.87 6.96
N ARG A 259 -14.30 -33.20 7.80
CA ARG A 259 -14.29 -33.36 9.26
C ARG A 259 -15.17 -34.58 9.58
N THR A 260 -14.60 -35.53 10.31
CA THR A 260 -15.22 -36.83 10.63
C THR A 260 -16.59 -36.70 11.30
N LEU A 261 -17.55 -37.50 10.79
CA LEU A 261 -18.93 -37.67 11.26
C LEU A 261 -18.99 -38.25 12.68
N SER A 262 -18.84 -37.41 13.71
CA SER A 262 -18.94 -37.90 15.11
C SER A 262 -20.13 -37.35 15.89
N CYS A 263 -20.81 -36.28 15.47
CA CYS A 263 -21.95 -35.74 16.22
C CYS A 263 -23.03 -35.12 15.31
N PRO A 264 -24.20 -35.77 15.15
CA PRO A 264 -25.33 -35.22 14.38
C PRO A 264 -26.14 -34.13 15.13
N GLU A 265 -25.79 -33.80 16.38
CA GLU A 265 -26.50 -32.79 17.18
C GLU A 265 -26.02 -31.35 16.95
N LEU A 266 -24.87 -31.16 16.29
CA LEU A 266 -24.32 -29.81 16.01
C LEU A 266 -25.02 -29.11 14.83
N ASP A 267 -25.69 -29.86 13.95
CA ASP A 267 -26.47 -29.35 12.81
C ASP A 267 -27.83 -28.75 13.22
N ARG A 268 -28.24 -28.90 14.48
CA ARG A 268 -29.50 -28.34 15.01
C ARG A 268 -29.34 -26.95 15.63
N LEU A 269 -28.14 -26.39 15.70
CA LEU A 269 -27.97 -25.01 16.14
C LEU A 269 -28.40 -24.05 15.04
N GLN A 270 -29.46 -23.28 15.31
CA GLN A 270 -29.88 -22.15 14.47
C GLN A 270 -28.69 -21.21 14.23
N THR A 271 -28.47 -20.85 12.97
CA THR A 271 -27.57 -19.75 12.61
C THR A 271 -28.05 -18.48 13.33
N PRO A 272 -27.15 -17.75 14.01
CA PRO A 272 -27.54 -16.57 14.74
C PRO A 272 -28.13 -15.54 13.75
N PRO A 273 -29.17 -14.78 14.15
CA PRO A 273 -29.74 -13.76 13.28
C PRO A 273 -28.66 -12.74 12.91
N ARG A 274 -28.71 -12.24 11.66
CA ARG A 274 -27.79 -11.25 11.03
C ARG A 274 -27.62 -9.91 11.77
N GLY A 275 -28.05 -9.79 13.02
CA GLY A 275 -27.88 -8.61 13.86
C GLY A 275 -26.70 -8.68 14.85
N TYR A 276 -25.99 -9.81 14.96
CA TYR A 276 -24.90 -9.99 15.94
C TYR A 276 -23.69 -10.74 15.39
N ALA A 277 -23.25 -10.42 14.17
CA ALA A 277 -21.96 -10.87 13.65
C ALA A 277 -20.82 -10.00 14.25
N LEU A 278 -20.63 -10.07 15.57
CA LEU A 278 -19.55 -9.33 16.24
C LEU A 278 -18.16 -9.97 16.00
N TRP A 279 -18.09 -11.16 15.37
CA TRP A 279 -16.86 -11.96 15.27
C TRP A 279 -16.73 -12.76 13.97
N ASP A 280 -17.32 -12.31 12.86
CA ASP A 280 -17.10 -12.98 11.57
C ASP A 280 -15.80 -12.47 10.94
N PHE A 281 -14.66 -13.03 11.40
CA PHE A 281 -13.32 -12.71 10.88
C PHE A 281 -13.15 -13.09 9.40
N ALA A 282 -14.11 -13.80 8.79
CA ALA A 282 -14.01 -14.27 7.41
C ALA A 282 -14.07 -13.15 6.36
N GLY A 283 -14.58 -11.96 6.71
CA GLY A 283 -14.67 -10.80 5.82
C GLY A 283 -13.70 -9.65 6.14
N LEU A 284 -12.69 -9.87 6.98
CA LEU A 284 -11.70 -8.84 7.34
C LEU A 284 -10.82 -8.49 6.13
N GLY A 285 -10.81 -7.21 5.77
CA GLY A 285 -10.12 -6.63 4.63
C GLY A 285 -11.00 -6.45 3.39
N ASP A 286 -12.22 -7.00 3.35
CA ASP A 286 -13.08 -6.97 2.15
C ASP A 286 -13.53 -5.55 1.79
N GLU A 287 -13.85 -4.72 2.79
CA GLU A 287 -14.23 -3.32 2.54
C GLU A 287 -13.02 -2.51 2.03
N MET A 288 -11.83 -2.78 2.58
CA MET A 288 -10.59 -2.16 2.14
C MET A 288 -10.22 -2.56 0.69
N GLU A 289 -10.49 -3.79 0.26
CA GLU A 289 -10.25 -4.24 -1.12
C GLU A 289 -11.28 -3.69 -2.13
N THR A 290 -12.53 -3.52 -1.72
CA THR A 290 -13.62 -3.04 -2.59
C THR A 290 -13.67 -1.53 -2.76
N LEU A 291 -12.81 -0.79 -2.04
CA LEU A 291 -12.83 0.67 -2.06
C LEU A 291 -12.37 1.26 -3.41
N ASN A 292 -13.35 1.73 -4.19
CA ASN A 292 -13.15 2.36 -5.49
C ASN A 292 -13.04 3.90 -5.40
N VAL A 293 -12.18 4.39 -4.51
CA VAL A 293 -11.93 5.83 -4.34
C VAL A 293 -10.75 6.28 -5.22
N PRO A 294 -10.76 7.50 -5.79
CA PRO A 294 -9.61 8.02 -6.52
C PRO A 294 -8.36 8.04 -5.64
N PHE A 295 -7.25 7.48 -6.13
CA PHE A 295 -5.96 7.43 -5.41
C PHE A 295 -5.53 8.81 -4.86
N VAL A 296 -5.82 9.87 -5.62
CA VAL A 296 -5.55 11.27 -5.24
C VAL A 296 -6.24 11.66 -3.92
N LEU A 297 -7.45 11.16 -3.65
CA LEU A 297 -8.17 11.46 -2.42
C LEU A 297 -7.47 10.82 -1.20
N ILE A 298 -6.95 9.61 -1.35
CA ILE A 298 -6.25 8.92 -0.25
C ILE A 298 -4.87 9.51 -0.02
N LEU A 299 -4.17 9.92 -1.07
CA LEU A 299 -2.94 10.71 -0.93
C LEU A 299 -3.19 12.02 -0.19
N PHE A 300 -4.32 12.69 -0.48
CA PHE A 300 -4.73 13.90 0.24
C PHE A 300 -5.02 13.63 1.72
N ILE A 301 -5.71 12.52 2.04
CA ILE A 301 -5.97 12.12 3.44
C ILE A 301 -4.66 11.84 4.19
N VAL A 302 -3.72 11.10 3.57
CA VAL A 302 -2.39 10.86 4.14
C VAL A 302 -1.66 12.17 4.41
N PHE A 303 -1.64 13.07 3.43
CA PHE A 303 -1.02 14.38 3.57
C PHE A 303 -1.65 15.19 4.70
N ALA A 304 -2.99 15.25 4.76
CA ALA A 304 -3.71 15.94 5.82
C ALA A 304 -3.42 15.34 7.21
N TYR A 305 -3.30 14.01 7.31
CA TYR A 305 -2.97 13.32 8.55
C TYR A 305 -1.55 13.64 9.03
N ILE A 306 -0.58 13.66 8.10
CA ILE A 306 0.80 14.08 8.40
C ILE A 306 0.85 15.54 8.83
N CYS A 307 0.10 16.44 8.16
CA CYS A 307 0.02 17.83 8.58
C CYS A 307 -0.59 18.00 9.96
N PHE A 308 -1.65 17.24 10.26
CA PHE A 308 -2.28 17.23 11.58
C PHE A 308 -1.31 16.78 12.68
N GLY A 309 -0.55 15.70 12.45
CA GLY A 309 0.52 15.26 13.35
C GLY A 309 1.63 16.30 13.50
N GLY A 310 2.05 16.91 12.38
CA GLY A 310 3.07 17.96 12.33
C GLY A 310 2.73 19.21 13.16
N LEU A 311 1.44 19.54 13.30
CA LEU A 311 0.96 20.65 14.13
C LEU A 311 0.77 20.26 15.61
N ILE A 312 0.43 19.00 15.88
CA ILE A 312 0.11 18.52 17.23
C ILE A 312 1.35 18.09 18.00
N LEU A 313 2.28 17.38 17.36
CA LEU A 313 3.46 16.83 18.03
C LEU A 313 4.31 17.90 18.72
N PRO A 314 4.58 19.09 18.13
CA PRO A 314 5.30 20.16 18.82
C PRO A 314 4.57 20.73 20.04
N ILE A 315 3.25 20.52 20.17
CA ILE A 315 2.48 20.93 21.36
C ILE A 315 2.68 19.93 22.50
N TRP A 316 2.94 18.67 22.18
CA TRP A 316 3.16 17.60 23.16
C TRP A 316 4.64 17.43 23.52
N GLU A 317 5.53 17.80 22.61
CA GLU A 317 6.96 17.52 22.70
C GLU A 317 7.76 18.77 22.30
N ASP A 318 8.51 19.33 23.26
CA ASP A 318 9.26 20.58 23.07
C ASP A 318 10.50 20.43 22.16
N ASP A 319 10.95 19.19 21.91
CA ASP A 319 12.17 18.90 21.16
C ASP A 319 12.00 18.92 19.64
N PHE A 320 10.77 18.86 19.12
CA PHE A 320 10.51 18.87 17.68
C PHE A 320 10.60 20.31 17.14
N LYS A 321 11.53 20.56 16.22
CA LYS A 321 11.71 21.88 15.60
C LYS A 321 11.38 21.85 14.11
N ASP A 322 10.82 22.95 13.62
CA ASP A 322 10.58 23.21 12.20
C ASP A 322 9.87 22.07 11.44
N PHE A 323 10.63 21.28 10.67
CA PHE A 323 10.13 20.21 9.80
C PHE A 323 10.19 18.81 10.43
N ASP A 324 10.91 18.66 11.54
CA ASP A 324 11.08 17.41 12.28
C ASP A 324 9.77 16.66 12.58
N PRO A 325 8.67 17.30 13.02
CA PRO A 325 7.46 16.54 13.37
C PRO A 325 6.77 15.96 12.12
N TYR A 326 6.85 16.64 10.97
CA TYR A 326 6.31 16.13 9.70
C TYR A 326 7.14 14.97 9.18
N TYR A 327 8.47 15.10 9.24
CA TYR A 327 9.40 14.04 8.90
C TYR A 327 9.21 12.81 9.79
N PHE A 328 9.11 13.01 11.10
CA PHE A 328 8.82 11.95 12.07
C PHE A 328 7.50 11.24 11.75
N CYS A 329 6.41 11.98 11.50
CA CYS A 329 5.14 11.38 11.11
C CYS A 329 5.30 10.51 9.86
N PHE A 330 5.93 11.01 8.81
CA PHE A 330 6.10 10.23 7.58
C PHE A 330 6.91 8.95 7.82
N ILE A 331 8.13 9.07 8.36
CA ILE A 331 9.05 7.93 8.62
C ILE A 331 8.43 6.88 9.54
N THR A 332 7.65 7.31 10.52
CA THR A 332 6.97 6.44 11.47
C THR A 332 5.81 5.69 10.82
N LEU A 333 4.91 6.41 10.13
CA LEU A 333 3.70 5.83 9.56
C LEU A 333 4.00 4.96 8.33
N THR A 334 5.14 5.17 7.66
CA THR A 334 5.65 4.28 6.61
C THR A 334 6.44 3.08 7.16
N THR A 335 6.53 2.90 8.48
CA THR A 335 7.36 1.89 9.15
C THR A 335 8.84 1.88 8.73
N ILE A 336 9.41 3.05 8.43
CA ILE A 336 10.85 3.17 8.16
C ILE A 336 11.61 3.24 9.50
N GLY A 337 11.12 4.09 10.42
CA GLY A 337 11.55 4.12 11.80
C GLY A 337 13.05 4.34 12.02
N PHE A 338 13.65 5.38 11.42
CA PHE A 338 15.09 5.65 11.60
C PHE A 338 15.53 5.85 13.06
N GLY A 339 14.64 6.35 13.92
CA GLY A 339 14.91 6.54 15.35
C GLY A 339 15.86 7.69 15.67
N ASP A 340 16.12 8.54 14.68
CA ASP A 340 16.82 9.82 14.80
C ASP A 340 16.03 10.84 15.63
N ILE A 341 14.70 10.85 15.47
CA ILE A 341 13.77 11.71 16.20
C ILE A 341 12.64 10.85 16.77
N ILE A 342 12.33 11.06 18.04
CA ILE A 342 11.36 10.26 18.79
C ILE A 342 10.82 11.10 19.95
N PRO A 343 9.54 10.93 20.30
CA PRO A 343 8.97 11.59 21.46
C PRO A 343 9.74 11.18 22.72
N LYS A 344 9.89 12.10 23.68
CA LYS A 344 10.58 11.85 24.96
C LYS A 344 9.66 11.95 26.17
N HIS A 345 8.49 12.59 26.07
CA HIS A 345 7.61 12.75 27.22
C HIS A 345 6.78 11.49 27.53
N PRO A 346 6.94 10.90 28.73
CA PRO A 346 6.32 9.60 29.07
C PRO A 346 4.79 9.64 29.10
N LYS A 347 4.18 10.81 29.36
CA LYS A 347 2.72 10.96 29.39
C LYS A 347 2.08 10.95 28.00
N PHE A 348 2.78 11.45 26.98
CA PHE A 348 2.25 11.56 25.63
C PHE A 348 2.53 10.33 24.77
N PHE A 349 3.43 9.43 25.18
CA PHE A 349 3.73 8.17 24.47
C PHE A 349 2.51 7.32 24.16
N MET A 350 1.53 7.25 25.06
CA MET A 350 0.31 6.49 24.85
C MET A 350 -0.55 7.08 23.73
N LEU A 351 -0.69 8.40 23.74
CA LEU A 351 -1.46 9.15 22.75
C LEU A 351 -0.76 9.10 21.38
N THR A 352 0.56 9.25 21.36
CA THR A 352 1.38 9.10 20.16
C THR A 352 1.30 7.68 19.60
N SER A 353 1.33 6.64 20.45
CA SER A 353 1.15 5.24 20.01
C SER A 353 -0.21 5.02 19.36
N LEU A 354 -1.30 5.57 19.91
CA LEU A 354 -2.63 5.49 19.30
C LEU A 354 -2.67 6.22 17.95
N PHE A 355 -2.08 7.41 17.87
CA PHE A 355 -1.94 8.17 16.62
C PHE A 355 -1.15 7.38 15.57
N ILE A 356 -0.08 6.67 15.97
CA ILE A 356 0.69 5.83 15.05
C ILE A 356 -0.16 4.66 14.54
N ILE A 357 -0.92 3.97 15.39
CA ILE A 357 -1.77 2.84 14.98
C ILE A 357 -2.82 3.27 13.94
N VAL A 358 -3.50 4.40 14.16
CA VAL A 358 -4.48 4.93 13.19
C VAL A 358 -3.80 5.36 11.89
N GLY A 359 -2.68 6.07 11.99
CA GLY A 359 -1.94 6.52 10.81
C GLY A 359 -1.38 5.36 9.99
N MET A 360 -0.96 4.29 10.65
CA MET A 360 -0.51 3.04 10.02
C MET A 360 -1.62 2.38 9.21
N ALA A 361 -2.86 2.38 9.70
CA ALA A 361 -4.00 1.88 8.93
C ALA A 361 -4.26 2.73 7.67
N ILE A 362 -4.21 4.06 7.80
CA ILE A 362 -4.34 5.00 6.67
C ILE A 362 -3.21 4.77 5.64
N MET A 363 -1.96 4.59 6.11
CA MET A 363 -0.81 4.34 5.24
C MET A 363 -0.85 2.97 4.57
N SER A 364 -1.27 1.92 5.27
CA SER A 364 -1.47 0.58 4.71
C SER A 364 -2.46 0.60 3.55
N MET A 365 -3.57 1.31 3.74
CA MET A 365 -4.58 1.56 2.70
C MET A 365 -3.99 2.31 1.49
N ALA A 366 -3.20 3.36 1.72
CA ALA A 366 -2.53 4.10 0.65
C ALA A 366 -1.53 3.22 -0.14
N PHE A 367 -0.76 2.38 0.54
CA PHE A 367 0.17 1.45 -0.10
C PHE A 367 -0.53 0.38 -0.93
N LYS A 368 -1.62 -0.20 -0.43
CA LYS A 368 -2.41 -1.18 -1.17
C LYS A 368 -2.94 -0.62 -2.49
N LEU A 369 -3.46 0.60 -2.48
CA LEU A 369 -3.93 1.25 -3.70
C LEU A 369 -2.80 1.65 -4.64
N SER A 370 -1.68 2.13 -4.09
CA SER A 370 -0.45 2.41 -4.84
C SER A 370 0.00 1.16 -5.59
N GLN A 371 0.01 0.00 -4.93
CA GLN A 371 0.38 -1.28 -5.53
C GLN A 371 -0.52 -1.64 -6.72
N THR A 372 -1.84 -1.53 -6.58
CA THR A 372 -2.80 -1.82 -7.67
C THR A 372 -2.59 -0.92 -8.89
N ARG A 373 -2.26 0.36 -8.69
CA ARG A 373 -1.97 1.31 -9.77
C ARG A 373 -0.61 1.05 -10.42
N ILE A 374 0.43 0.80 -9.63
CA ILE A 374 1.78 0.47 -10.13
C ILE A 374 1.73 -0.80 -10.99
N VAL A 375 1.01 -1.84 -10.54
CA VAL A 375 0.86 -3.10 -11.31
C VAL A 375 0.14 -2.85 -12.64
N SER A 376 -0.88 -1.99 -12.63
CA SER A 376 -1.63 -1.62 -13.85
C SER A 376 -0.75 -0.86 -14.84
N CYS A 377 0.01 0.13 -14.38
CA CYS A 377 1.00 0.86 -15.17
C CYS A 377 2.08 -0.08 -15.73
N TYR A 378 2.60 -0.97 -14.88
CA TYR A 378 3.59 -1.96 -15.27
C TYR A 378 3.10 -2.88 -16.39
N ARG A 379 1.86 -3.38 -16.29
CA ARG A 379 1.23 -4.18 -17.36
C ARG A 379 1.11 -3.39 -18.66
N GLN A 380 0.73 -2.12 -18.60
CA GLN A 380 0.64 -1.25 -19.79
C GLN A 380 2.02 -1.04 -20.43
N CYS A 381 3.06 -0.79 -19.64
CA CYS A 381 4.45 -0.68 -20.12
C CYS A 381 4.93 -1.97 -20.80
N LEU A 382 4.67 -3.13 -20.20
CA LEU A 382 5.04 -4.42 -20.79
C LEU A 382 4.30 -4.68 -22.12
N VAL A 383 3.02 -4.31 -22.21
CA VAL A 383 2.26 -4.39 -23.48
C VAL A 383 2.88 -3.46 -24.53
N CYS A 384 3.22 -2.21 -24.18
CA CYS A 384 3.88 -1.29 -25.11
C CYS A 384 5.22 -1.85 -25.63
N MET A 385 6.03 -2.45 -24.75
CA MET A 385 7.31 -3.07 -25.13
C MET A 385 7.14 -4.31 -26.03
N SER A 386 6.10 -5.12 -25.79
CA SER A 386 5.82 -6.32 -26.59
C SER A 386 5.18 -5.99 -27.94
N VAL A 387 4.30 -4.99 -28.01
CA VAL A 387 3.73 -4.47 -29.27
C VAL A 387 4.81 -3.82 -30.13
N GLY A 388 5.77 -3.10 -29.52
CA GLY A 388 6.95 -2.59 -30.22
C GLY A 388 7.76 -3.69 -30.92
N LYS A 389 7.84 -4.89 -30.35
CA LYS A 389 8.50 -6.06 -30.95
C LYS A 389 7.73 -6.69 -32.12
N MET A 390 6.40 -6.65 -32.12
CA MET A 390 5.57 -7.15 -33.22
C MET A 390 5.66 -6.25 -34.47
N LEU A 391 5.70 -4.93 -34.28
CA LEU A 391 5.82 -3.95 -35.37
C LEU A 391 7.22 -3.93 -36.02
N THR A 392 8.29 -4.27 -35.28
CA THR A 392 9.62 -4.44 -35.87
C THR A 392 9.76 -5.72 -36.69
N ASN A 393 9.04 -6.79 -36.33
CA ASN A 393 9.06 -8.02 -37.12
C ASN A 393 8.19 -7.94 -38.38
N SER A 394 7.10 -7.16 -38.39
CA SER A 394 6.27 -6.98 -39.60
C SER A 394 6.87 -6.01 -40.63
N LYS A 395 7.97 -5.33 -40.32
CA LYS A 395 8.72 -4.49 -41.27
C LYS A 395 9.95 -5.20 -41.87
N CYS A 396 10.21 -6.44 -41.47
CA CYS A 396 11.30 -7.27 -41.97
C CYS A 396 10.82 -8.52 -42.74
N GLU A 397 9.52 -8.63 -43.05
CA GLU A 397 8.99 -9.61 -44.02
C GLU A 397 8.69 -8.95 -45.36
#